data_AF-D5E936-F1
#
_entry.id   AF-D5E936-F1
#
_cell.length_a   1.000
_cell.length_b   1.000
_cell.length_c   1.000
_cell.angle_alpha   90.00
_cell.angle_beta   90.00
_cell.angle_gamma   90.00
#
_symmetry.space_group_name_H-M   'P 1'
#
loop_
_entity.id
_entity.type
_entity.pdbx_description
1 polymer ?
#
loop_
_entity_poly.entity_id
_entity_poly.type
_entity_poly.pdbx_seq_one_letter_code
_entity_poly.pdbx_strand_id
1 'polypeptide(L)'
;MKKIIYVTLLLMIFSISIGASAGVTSVPPHNTIDYYEVSGMPNIRGSFLSNPEFEKGETRVIEVNLANKGVIQALRINVVPQDPPDIELAQNEMEKEKMRTVAQGVKAELGSSTDYIEVRPETSVYTLKALKPGMILEHPLRYTIDIDNNAPAGNYSLNLAVSYSYQSQVRTVTNNEILRDVAENPYVSYYKNASTSITFPVEIKESPNFEITDSRGNISADEGSIINITYKNIGENVAEDASVKLVVMDPLEMEHSIATLGDVKPDETVTASFEFSTGRDVIPKNYSISSSVKYFDDEGIQYSNVLSSKVEVLPSDKWMSLSTLALLIIMLLIIYLIGDTVKNKRNNKGV
;
A
#
# COMPACT_ATOMS: atom_id res chain seq x y z
N MET A 1 -24.28 -7.76 -35.29
CA MET A 1 -23.68 -8.85 -34.50
C MET A 1 -23.35 -8.30 -33.13
N LYS A 2 -24.13 -8.68 -32.10
CA LYS A 2 -24.03 -8.15 -30.73
C LYS A 2 -22.89 -8.84 -29.99
N LYS A 3 -21.90 -8.10 -29.49
CA LYS A 3 -20.89 -8.63 -28.57
C LYS A 3 -21.46 -8.55 -27.14
N ILE A 4 -21.69 -9.73 -26.58
CA ILE A 4 -22.13 -9.93 -25.18
C ILE A 4 -20.87 -9.81 -24.31
N ILE A 5 -20.91 -8.85 -23.38
CA ILE A 5 -19.88 -8.65 -22.35
C ILE A 5 -20.21 -9.63 -21.21
N TYR A 6 -19.28 -10.53 -20.90
CA TYR A 6 -19.35 -11.35 -19.70
C TYR A 6 -18.82 -10.53 -18.52
N VAL A 7 -19.74 -9.99 -17.71
CA VAL A 7 -19.42 -9.48 -16.36
C VAL A 7 -19.56 -10.66 -15.40
N THR A 8 -18.43 -11.23 -14.98
CA THR A 8 -18.40 -12.20 -13.88
C THR A 8 -18.53 -11.47 -12.56
N LEU A 9 -19.77 -11.36 -12.07
CA LEU A 9 -20.11 -10.91 -10.73
C LEU A 9 -19.80 -12.07 -9.75
N LEU A 10 -18.71 -11.97 -9.01
CA LEU A 10 -18.36 -12.94 -7.97
C LEU A 10 -19.25 -12.70 -6.75
N LEU A 11 -20.45 -13.28 -6.76
CA LEU A 11 -21.35 -13.30 -5.61
C LEU A 11 -20.77 -14.28 -4.57
N MET A 12 -20.03 -13.77 -3.58
CA MET A 12 -19.73 -14.55 -2.38
C MET A 12 -21.04 -14.77 -1.62
N ILE A 13 -21.62 -15.94 -1.80
CA ILE A 13 -22.69 -16.45 -0.94
C ILE A 13 -22.02 -16.72 0.41
N PHE A 14 -22.17 -15.78 1.34
CA PHE A 14 -21.94 -16.05 2.76
C PHE A 14 -22.99 -17.07 3.19
N SER A 15 -22.61 -18.35 3.18
CA SER A 15 -23.28 -19.36 3.95
C SER A 15 -23.19 -18.95 5.42
N ILE A 16 -24.24 -18.30 5.94
CA ILE A 16 -24.43 -18.19 7.38
C ILE A 16 -24.77 -19.60 7.85
N SER A 17 -23.74 -20.42 8.07
CA SER A 17 -23.84 -21.50 9.02
C SER A 17 -24.05 -20.81 10.37
N ILE A 18 -25.31 -20.75 10.80
CA ILE A 18 -25.64 -20.66 12.22
C ILE A 18 -25.15 -21.99 12.83
N GLY A 19 -23.84 -22.10 12.98
CA GLY A 19 -23.26 -23.02 13.92
C GLY A 19 -23.68 -22.48 15.27
N ALA A 20 -24.68 -23.11 15.88
CA ALA A 20 -24.90 -22.97 17.29
C ALA A 20 -23.52 -23.18 17.95
N SER A 21 -22.91 -22.09 18.42
CA SER A 21 -21.82 -22.19 19.38
C SER A 21 -22.48 -22.79 20.61
N ALA A 22 -22.50 -24.13 20.64
CA ALA A 22 -22.49 -24.83 21.90
C ALA A 22 -21.23 -24.30 22.58
N GLY A 23 -21.41 -23.30 23.44
CA GLY A 23 -20.39 -22.93 24.40
C GLY A 23 -20.03 -24.22 25.08
N VAL A 24 -18.84 -24.75 24.78
CA VAL A 24 -18.28 -25.89 25.50
C VAL A 24 -18.03 -25.35 26.90
N THR A 25 -19.08 -25.40 27.73
CA THR A 25 -18.93 -25.41 29.16
C THR A 25 -18.23 -26.72 29.43
N SER A 26 -16.91 -26.68 29.46
CA SER A 26 -16.12 -27.79 29.96
C SER A 26 -16.58 -27.99 31.40
N VAL A 27 -17.48 -28.95 31.62
CA VAL A 27 -17.79 -29.44 32.95
C VAL A 27 -16.44 -29.82 33.55
N PRO A 28 -16.01 -29.19 34.66
CA PRO A 28 -14.75 -29.56 35.27
C PRO A 28 -14.80 -31.07 35.55
N PRO A 29 -13.72 -31.81 35.29
CA PRO A 29 -13.68 -33.22 35.65
C PRO A 29 -14.08 -33.35 37.11
N HIS A 30 -14.84 -34.41 37.44
CA HIS A 30 -15.44 -34.64 38.76
C HIS A 30 -14.42 -34.72 39.93
N ASN A 31 -13.12 -34.58 39.64
CA ASN A 31 -11.97 -34.77 40.52
C ASN A 31 -11.09 -33.51 40.58
N THR A 32 -11.67 -32.31 40.69
CA THR A 32 -10.90 -31.07 40.89
C THR A 32 -11.42 -30.26 42.07
N ILE A 33 -10.51 -29.59 42.77
CA ILE A 33 -10.84 -28.64 43.84
C ILE A 33 -10.39 -27.25 43.40
N ASP A 34 -11.25 -26.27 43.63
CA ASP A 34 -11.06 -24.86 43.37
C ASP A 34 -10.99 -24.16 44.72
N TYR A 35 -9.78 -23.90 45.22
CA TYR A 35 -9.64 -23.24 46.53
C TYR A 35 -9.83 -21.73 46.40
N TYR A 36 -9.41 -21.13 45.27
CA TYR A 36 -9.43 -19.68 45.07
C TYR A 36 -10.00 -19.29 43.71
N GLU A 37 -10.84 -18.26 43.73
CA GLU A 37 -11.31 -17.60 42.50
C GLU A 37 -10.77 -16.16 42.46
N VAL A 38 -10.03 -15.82 41.41
CA VAL A 38 -9.60 -14.45 41.13
C VAL A 38 -10.47 -13.85 40.03
N SER A 39 -10.95 -12.63 40.21
CA SER A 39 -11.64 -11.86 39.17
C SER A 39 -10.76 -10.74 38.62
N GLY A 40 -10.97 -10.42 37.34
CA GLY A 40 -10.15 -9.50 36.58
C GLY A 40 -9.90 -10.03 35.16
N MET A 41 -9.37 -9.17 34.31
CA MET A 41 -8.97 -9.51 32.95
C MET A 41 -7.83 -8.59 32.49
N PRO A 42 -7.04 -8.99 31.49
CA PRO A 42 -6.13 -8.06 30.83
C PRO A 42 -6.89 -6.87 30.26
N ASN A 43 -6.28 -5.69 30.29
CA ASN A 43 -6.82 -4.46 29.70
C ASN A 43 -5.71 -3.84 28.87
N ILE A 44 -5.64 -4.26 27.60
CA ILE A 44 -4.58 -3.83 26.70
C ILE A 44 -4.90 -2.44 26.16
N ARG A 45 -3.92 -1.55 26.25
CA ARG A 45 -3.95 -0.20 25.71
C ARG A 45 -2.74 -0.01 24.81
N GLY A 46 -2.90 0.83 23.81
CA GLY A 46 -1.83 1.22 22.90
C GLY A 46 -1.73 2.74 22.82
N SER A 47 -0.55 3.22 22.48
CA SER A 47 -0.30 4.63 22.18
C SER A 47 0.85 4.76 21.19
N PHE A 48 0.78 5.74 20.31
CA PHE A 48 1.96 6.17 19.58
C PHE A 48 2.96 6.87 20.51
N LEU A 49 4.24 6.77 20.16
CA LEU A 49 5.27 7.58 20.83
C LEU A 49 5.22 9.05 20.37
N SER A 50 4.78 9.29 19.13
CA SER A 50 4.54 10.62 18.56
C SER A 50 3.25 10.61 17.75
N ASN A 51 2.52 11.72 17.74
CA ASN A 51 1.39 11.89 16.82
C ASN A 51 1.92 11.96 15.40
N PRO A 52 1.54 11.04 14.50
CA PRO A 52 2.11 11.00 13.16
C PRO A 52 1.30 11.91 12.23
N GLU A 53 1.99 12.87 11.64
CA GLU A 53 1.52 13.75 10.57
C GLU A 53 2.32 13.40 9.30
N PHE A 54 1.65 13.08 8.20
CA PHE A 54 2.26 12.54 7.00
C PHE A 54 2.14 13.46 5.80
N GLU A 55 3.09 13.34 4.88
CA GLU A 55 3.01 13.90 3.53
C GLU A 55 2.51 12.85 2.52
N LYS A 56 1.93 13.32 1.41
CA LYS A 56 1.50 12.45 0.31
C LYS A 56 2.73 11.74 -0.28
N GLY A 57 2.65 10.42 -0.48
CA GLY A 57 3.79 9.64 -0.97
C GLY A 57 4.86 9.30 0.09
N GLU A 58 4.70 9.73 1.34
CA GLU A 58 5.67 9.46 2.39
C GLU A 58 5.69 7.97 2.78
N THR A 59 6.88 7.41 2.92
CA THR A 59 7.12 6.16 3.65
C THR A 59 7.79 6.46 4.97
N ARG A 60 7.17 6.07 6.09
CA ARG A 60 7.75 6.27 7.42
C ARG A 60 7.48 5.13 8.38
N VAL A 61 8.45 4.88 9.28
CA VAL A 61 8.30 3.97 10.40
C VAL A 61 7.68 4.71 11.58
N ILE A 62 6.57 4.20 12.10
CA ILE A 62 5.96 4.66 13.34
C ILE A 62 6.14 3.64 14.47
N GLU A 63 6.13 4.13 15.71
CA GLU A 63 6.35 3.31 16.90
C GLU A 63 5.12 3.30 17.79
N VAL A 64 4.69 2.10 18.17
CA VAL A 64 3.53 1.84 19.03
C VAL A 64 3.99 1.15 20.30
N ASN A 65 3.62 1.71 21.44
CA ASN A 65 3.74 1.05 22.74
C ASN A 65 2.44 0.33 23.08
N LEU A 66 2.55 -0.88 23.64
CA LEU A 66 1.45 -1.60 24.27
C LEU A 66 1.67 -1.71 25.77
N ALA A 67 0.60 -1.46 26.53
CA ALA A 67 0.58 -1.60 27.98
C ALA A 67 -0.64 -2.39 28.41
N ASN A 68 -0.44 -3.32 29.33
CA ASN A 68 -1.55 -3.99 30.02
C ASN A 68 -1.84 -3.23 31.32
N LYS A 69 -3.04 -2.65 31.42
CA LYS A 69 -3.56 -1.97 32.62
C LYS A 69 -4.58 -2.83 33.37
N GLY A 70 -4.60 -4.13 33.12
CA GLY A 70 -5.47 -5.09 33.80
C GLY A 70 -5.16 -5.14 35.29
N VAL A 71 -6.20 -5.18 36.13
CA VAL A 71 -6.08 -5.26 37.59
C VAL A 71 -6.89 -6.43 38.11
N ILE A 72 -6.41 -7.05 39.18
CA ILE A 72 -7.20 -8.02 39.94
C ILE A 72 -8.27 -7.22 40.69
N GLN A 73 -9.53 -7.61 40.49
CA GLN A 73 -10.68 -6.92 41.06
C GLN A 73 -11.12 -7.54 42.38
N ALA A 74 -11.06 -8.87 42.49
CA ALA A 74 -11.34 -9.60 43.71
C ALA A 74 -10.56 -10.91 43.78
N LEU A 75 -10.31 -11.36 45.00
CA LEU A 75 -9.87 -12.71 45.33
C LEU A 75 -10.91 -13.30 46.30
N ARG A 76 -11.47 -14.45 45.96
CA ARG A 76 -12.44 -15.18 46.78
C ARG A 76 -11.84 -16.51 47.20
N ILE A 77 -12.19 -16.93 48.41
CA ILE A 77 -11.84 -18.24 48.94
C ILE A 77 -13.09 -19.10 48.77
N ASN A 78 -12.98 -20.13 47.93
CA ASN A 78 -14.06 -21.07 47.66
C ASN A 78 -14.02 -22.23 48.66
N VAL A 79 -12.82 -22.73 48.97
CA VAL A 79 -12.58 -23.85 49.90
C VAL A 79 -11.39 -23.50 50.79
N VAL A 80 -11.50 -23.81 52.09
CA VAL A 80 -10.38 -23.65 53.05
C VAL A 80 -9.69 -25.01 53.21
N PRO A 81 -8.42 -25.15 52.78
CA PRO A 81 -7.67 -26.41 52.95
C PRO A 81 -7.47 -26.70 54.44
N GLN A 82 -7.71 -27.95 54.85
CA GLN A 82 -7.54 -28.40 56.24
C GLN A 82 -6.26 -29.22 56.42
N ASP A 83 -5.91 -30.02 55.41
CA ASP A 83 -4.76 -30.92 55.47
C ASP A 83 -3.48 -30.20 55.01
N PRO A 84 -2.32 -30.42 55.68
CA PRO A 84 -1.07 -29.75 55.33
C PRO A 84 -0.65 -29.81 53.84
N PRO A 85 -0.80 -30.94 53.12
CA PRO A 85 -0.48 -31.00 51.68
C PRO A 85 -1.41 -30.13 50.81
N ASP A 86 -2.68 -30.05 51.19
CA ASP A 86 -3.67 -29.24 50.46
C ASP A 86 -3.46 -27.75 50.66
N ILE A 87 -2.88 -27.34 51.80
CA ILE A 87 -2.50 -25.95 52.03
C ILE A 87 -1.48 -25.49 50.99
N GLU A 88 -0.47 -26.32 50.69
CA GLU A 88 0.55 -26.00 49.68
C GLU A 88 -0.05 -25.96 48.26
N LEU A 89 -0.91 -26.93 47.92
CA LEU A 89 -1.60 -26.95 46.62
C LEU A 89 -2.50 -25.72 46.45
N ALA A 90 -3.28 -25.36 47.47
CA ALA A 90 -4.15 -24.21 47.46
C ALA A 90 -3.35 -22.89 47.33
N GLN A 91 -2.23 -22.74 48.05
CA GLN A 91 -1.37 -21.56 47.93
C GLN A 91 -0.81 -21.40 46.52
N ASN A 92 -0.33 -22.50 45.92
CA ASN A 92 0.20 -22.49 44.55
C ASN A 92 -0.90 -22.24 43.50
N GLU A 93 -2.11 -22.78 43.70
CA GLU A 93 -3.28 -22.45 42.89
C GLU A 93 -3.59 -20.95 42.96
N MET A 94 -3.58 -20.35 44.16
CA MET A 94 -3.78 -18.90 44.33
C MET A 94 -2.77 -18.08 43.52
N GLU A 95 -1.48 -18.44 43.59
CA GLU A 95 -0.44 -17.74 42.82
C GLU A 95 -0.64 -17.87 41.31
N LYS A 96 -1.12 -19.03 40.84
CA LYS A 96 -1.48 -19.21 39.43
C LYS A 96 -2.72 -18.39 39.06
N GLU A 97 -3.76 -18.36 39.90
CA GLU A 97 -4.97 -17.57 39.71
C GLU A 97 -4.67 -16.06 39.62
N LYS A 98 -3.69 -15.55 40.38
CA LYS A 98 -3.22 -14.16 40.28
C LYS A 98 -2.66 -13.81 38.89
N MET A 99 -2.30 -14.79 38.06
CA MET A 99 -1.85 -14.56 36.68
C MET A 99 -3.00 -14.26 35.71
N ARG A 100 -4.26 -14.25 36.16
CA ARG A 100 -5.46 -14.02 35.33
C ARG A 100 -5.41 -12.74 34.50
N THR A 101 -4.76 -11.69 35.00
CA THR A 101 -4.63 -10.40 34.30
C THR A 101 -3.49 -10.36 33.29
N VAL A 102 -2.70 -11.44 33.16
CA VAL A 102 -1.62 -11.54 32.17
C VAL A 102 -2.20 -11.97 30.83
N ALA A 103 -1.99 -11.16 29.79
CA ALA A 103 -2.28 -11.55 28.42
C ALA A 103 -1.15 -12.45 27.90
N GLN A 104 -1.50 -13.57 27.28
CA GLN A 104 -0.59 -14.56 26.72
C GLN A 104 -0.80 -14.66 25.21
N GLY A 105 0.29 -14.91 24.47
CA GLY A 105 0.24 -15.01 23.00
C GLY A 105 -0.41 -13.80 22.35
N VAL A 106 0.02 -12.59 22.73
CA VAL A 106 -0.56 -11.35 22.22
C VAL A 106 -0.17 -11.19 20.76
N LYS A 107 -1.14 -11.19 19.85
CA LYS A 107 -0.98 -10.82 18.44
C LYS A 107 -1.51 -9.40 18.25
N ALA A 108 -0.67 -8.49 17.76
CA ALA A 108 -1.02 -7.10 17.50
C ALA A 108 -0.86 -6.81 16.00
N GLU A 109 -1.97 -6.52 15.34
CA GLU A 109 -2.06 -6.33 13.89
C GLU A 109 -2.56 -4.91 13.59
N LEU A 110 -1.75 -4.10 12.91
CA LEU A 110 -2.09 -2.74 12.54
C LEU A 110 -2.57 -2.73 11.09
N GLY A 111 -3.72 -2.11 10.87
CA GLY A 111 -4.28 -1.91 9.54
C GLY A 111 -4.92 -0.55 9.39
N SER A 112 -5.12 -0.15 8.14
CA SER A 112 -5.90 1.03 7.75
C SER A 112 -7.29 0.60 7.27
N SER A 113 -8.27 1.50 7.37
CA SER A 113 -9.59 1.33 6.76
C SER A 113 -9.70 1.92 5.36
N THR A 114 -8.62 2.54 4.84
CA THR A 114 -8.61 3.23 3.54
C THR A 114 -7.44 2.72 2.69
N ASP A 115 -7.63 2.70 1.38
CA ASP A 115 -6.59 2.27 0.42
C ASP A 115 -5.44 3.28 0.27
N TYR A 116 -5.60 4.51 0.77
CA TYR A 116 -4.58 5.57 0.72
C TYR A 116 -3.44 5.39 1.73
N ILE A 117 -3.62 4.55 2.74
CA ILE A 117 -2.63 4.33 3.80
C ILE A 117 -2.40 2.83 3.89
N GLU A 118 -1.23 2.39 3.47
CA GLU A 118 -0.84 0.99 3.52
C GLU A 118 0.10 0.76 4.70
N VAL A 119 -0.16 -0.28 5.49
CA VAL A 119 0.80 -0.79 6.48
C VAL A 119 1.53 -1.95 5.83
N ARG A 120 2.85 -1.83 5.69
CA ARG A 120 3.65 -2.84 4.98
C ARG A 120 3.47 -4.23 5.57
N PRO A 121 3.21 -5.27 4.76
CA PRO A 121 2.98 -6.63 5.25
C PRO A 121 4.09 -7.20 6.14
N GLU A 122 5.34 -6.79 5.93
CA GLU A 122 6.49 -7.27 6.72
C GLU A 122 6.45 -6.78 8.18
N THR A 123 5.73 -5.68 8.44
CA THR A 123 5.65 -5.05 9.76
C THR A 123 4.21 -4.95 10.29
N SER A 124 3.21 -5.40 9.55
CA SER A 124 1.79 -5.25 9.91
C SER A 124 1.38 -6.08 11.12
N VAL A 125 2.13 -7.13 11.47
CA VAL A 125 1.81 -8.04 12.59
C VAL A 125 3.00 -8.24 13.51
N TYR A 126 2.77 -8.07 14.80
CA TYR A 126 3.70 -8.43 15.87
C TYR A 126 3.09 -9.47 16.81
N THR A 127 3.95 -10.33 17.38
CA THR A 127 3.55 -11.28 18.42
C THR A 127 4.43 -11.14 19.66
N LEU A 128 3.79 -11.13 20.84
CA LEU A 128 4.46 -11.10 22.14
C LEU A 128 4.06 -12.37 22.90
N LYS A 129 5.04 -13.02 23.53
CA LYS A 129 4.80 -14.22 24.34
C LYS A 129 3.80 -13.95 25.48
N ALA A 130 3.98 -12.83 26.17
CA ALA A 130 3.08 -12.39 27.22
C ALA A 130 3.20 -10.87 27.44
N LEU A 131 2.14 -10.26 27.94
CA LEU A 131 2.11 -8.86 28.37
C LEU A 131 1.49 -8.79 29.78
N LYS A 132 2.35 -8.69 30.80
CA LYS A 132 1.94 -8.59 32.20
C LYS A 132 1.49 -7.17 32.55
N PRO A 133 0.58 -6.99 33.52
CA PRO A 133 0.29 -5.65 34.03
C PRO A 133 1.57 -4.93 34.51
N GLY A 134 1.72 -3.67 34.11
CA GLY A 134 2.90 -2.85 34.45
C GLY A 134 4.19 -3.20 33.71
N MET A 135 4.18 -4.18 32.81
CA MET A 135 5.32 -4.48 31.94
C MET A 135 5.58 -3.32 30.98
N ILE A 136 6.86 -2.95 30.85
CA ILE A 136 7.35 -2.02 29.82
C ILE A 136 8.00 -2.88 28.74
N LEU A 137 7.66 -2.63 27.47
CA LEU A 137 8.30 -3.30 26.35
C LEU A 137 9.75 -2.80 26.23
N GLU A 138 10.69 -3.71 26.03
CA GLU A 138 12.10 -3.35 25.77
C GLU A 138 12.26 -2.59 24.46
N HIS A 139 11.45 -2.97 23.46
CA HIS A 139 11.38 -2.31 22.16
C HIS A 139 9.92 -2.05 21.78
N PRO A 140 9.56 -0.83 21.33
CA PRO A 140 8.24 -0.56 20.80
C PRO A 140 8.00 -1.36 19.50
N LEU A 141 6.73 -1.54 19.15
CA LEU A 141 6.34 -2.18 17.89
C LEU A 141 6.53 -1.17 16.75
N ARG A 142 7.22 -1.56 15.67
CA ARG A 142 7.65 -0.65 14.60
C ARG A 142 6.92 -0.95 13.29
N TYR A 143 5.93 -0.14 12.94
CA TYR A 143 5.14 -0.32 11.72
C TYR A 143 5.63 0.59 10.62
N THR A 144 5.88 0.05 9.43
CA THR A 144 6.19 0.86 8.24
C THR A 144 4.90 1.20 7.52
N ILE A 145 4.67 2.49 7.32
CA ILE A 145 3.48 3.03 6.67
C ILE A 145 3.88 3.69 5.37
N ASP A 146 3.16 3.38 4.31
CA ASP A 146 3.25 4.01 3.00
C ASP A 146 1.95 4.80 2.75
N ILE A 147 2.10 6.07 2.38
CA ILE A 147 0.99 6.94 2.00
C ILE A 147 0.92 7.03 0.48
N ASP A 148 -0.28 6.89 -0.09
CA ASP A 148 -0.47 7.03 -1.52
C ASP A 148 -0.14 8.46 -1.98
N ASN A 149 0.43 8.56 -3.18
CA ASN A 149 0.80 9.83 -3.81
C ASN A 149 -0.41 10.76 -4.05
N ASN A 150 -1.60 10.19 -4.18
CA ASN A 150 -2.86 10.89 -4.42
C ASN A 150 -3.82 10.79 -3.22
N ALA A 151 -3.29 10.44 -2.04
CA ALA A 151 -4.07 10.48 -0.81
C ALA A 151 -4.64 11.88 -0.58
N PRO A 152 -5.96 12.06 -0.42
CA PRO A 152 -6.53 13.34 -0.03
C PRO A 152 -5.98 13.81 1.32
N ALA A 153 -5.88 15.12 1.51
CA ALA A 153 -5.53 15.65 2.82
C ALA A 153 -6.64 15.40 3.86
N GLY A 154 -6.24 15.31 5.12
CA GLY A 154 -7.17 15.28 6.25
C GLY A 154 -6.88 14.18 7.28
N ASN A 155 -7.91 13.86 8.05
CA ASN A 155 -7.80 12.98 9.21
C ASN A 155 -8.20 11.54 8.87
N TYR A 156 -7.29 10.62 9.16
CA TYR A 156 -7.44 9.19 8.96
C TYR A 156 -7.30 8.44 10.29
N SER A 157 -7.58 7.14 10.24
CA SER A 157 -7.51 6.28 11.43
C SER A 157 -6.85 4.95 11.10
N LEU A 158 -5.88 4.58 11.92
CA LEU A 158 -5.27 3.26 11.93
C LEU A 158 -5.88 2.44 13.07
N ASN A 159 -6.18 1.18 12.79
CA ASN A 159 -6.78 0.27 13.76
C ASN A 159 -5.77 -0.81 14.13
N LEU A 160 -5.43 -0.88 15.41
CA LEU A 160 -4.62 -1.94 15.99
C LEU A 160 -5.53 -3.00 16.59
N ALA A 161 -5.71 -4.10 15.87
CA ALA A 161 -6.39 -5.28 16.34
C ALA A 161 -5.44 -6.11 17.22
N VAL A 162 -5.77 -6.21 18.51
CA VAL A 162 -5.00 -7.00 19.47
C VAL A 162 -5.82 -8.19 19.90
N SER A 163 -5.32 -9.40 19.66
CA SER A 163 -5.91 -10.65 20.15
C SER A 163 -4.94 -11.37 21.09
N TYR A 164 -5.48 -12.01 22.12
CA TYR A 164 -4.69 -12.71 23.12
C TYR A 164 -5.54 -13.76 23.83
N SER A 165 -4.88 -14.68 24.53
CA SER A 165 -5.53 -15.55 25.50
C SER A 165 -5.14 -15.13 26.92
N TYR A 166 -5.97 -15.47 27.89
CA TYR A 166 -5.62 -15.32 29.30
C TYR A 166 -6.16 -16.50 30.09
N GLN A 167 -5.45 -16.84 31.17
CA GLN A 167 -5.85 -17.92 32.05
C GLN A 167 -7.07 -17.46 32.85
N SER A 168 -8.23 -18.04 32.56
CA SER A 168 -9.49 -17.67 33.20
C SER A 168 -9.77 -18.46 34.47
N GLN A 169 -9.05 -19.56 34.71
CA GLN A 169 -9.19 -20.36 35.92
C GLN A 169 -8.05 -21.38 36.05
N VAL A 170 -7.76 -21.80 37.27
CA VAL A 170 -6.90 -22.91 37.63
C VAL A 170 -7.61 -23.72 38.70
N ARG A 171 -7.51 -25.04 38.61
CA ARG A 171 -8.04 -25.96 39.60
C ARG A 171 -7.00 -26.99 39.97
N THR A 172 -7.00 -27.42 41.22
CA THR A 172 -6.17 -28.55 41.68
C THR A 172 -6.81 -29.88 41.29
N VAL A 173 -6.00 -30.89 40.94
CA VAL A 173 -6.47 -32.26 40.64
C VAL A 173 -6.50 -33.07 41.94
N THR A 174 -7.57 -33.81 42.20
CA THR A 174 -7.63 -34.73 43.35
C THR A 174 -7.01 -36.08 43.00
N ASN A 175 -6.29 -36.67 43.96
CA ASN A 175 -5.50 -37.90 43.83
C ASN A 175 -6.29 -39.17 43.46
N ASN A 176 -7.61 -39.10 43.28
CA ASN A 176 -8.44 -40.31 43.19
C ASN A 176 -8.40 -41.02 41.83
N GLU A 177 -7.91 -40.38 40.77
CA GLU A 177 -7.58 -41.05 39.51
C GLU A 177 -6.36 -40.40 38.88
N ILE A 178 -5.18 -40.95 39.18
CA ILE A 178 -4.03 -40.81 38.28
C ILE A 178 -4.44 -41.49 36.97
N LEU A 179 -5.01 -40.74 36.02
CA LEU A 179 -4.79 -41.05 34.62
C LEU A 179 -3.27 -41.10 34.48
N ARG A 180 -2.72 -42.27 34.12
CA ARG A 180 -1.27 -42.54 34.05
C ARG A 180 -0.46 -41.57 33.18
N ASP A 181 -1.11 -40.62 32.52
CA ASP A 181 -0.55 -39.56 31.69
C ASP A 181 -0.55 -38.15 32.34
N VAL A 182 -1.18 -37.96 33.50
CA VAL A 182 -1.37 -36.66 34.19
C VAL A 182 -0.57 -36.57 35.51
N ALA A 183 0.36 -37.51 35.74
CA ALA A 183 1.06 -37.66 37.02
C ALA A 183 2.08 -36.54 37.36
N GLU A 184 2.31 -35.56 36.48
CA GLU A 184 3.38 -34.56 36.69
C GLU A 184 2.88 -33.15 37.03
N ASN A 185 1.59 -32.83 36.86
CA ASN A 185 1.08 -31.47 37.12
C ASN A 185 -0.23 -31.51 37.92
N PRO A 186 -0.23 -31.12 39.22
CA PRO A 186 -1.43 -31.20 40.07
C PRO A 186 -2.45 -30.08 39.78
N TYR A 187 -2.35 -29.41 38.63
CA TYR A 187 -3.20 -28.28 38.25
C TYR A 187 -3.76 -28.42 36.83
N VAL A 188 -5.04 -28.08 36.67
CA VAL A 188 -5.71 -27.91 35.38
C VAL A 188 -5.98 -26.42 35.16
N SER A 189 -5.50 -25.86 34.07
CA SER A 189 -5.69 -24.44 33.73
C SER A 189 -6.66 -24.28 32.55
N TYR A 190 -7.57 -23.33 32.68
CA TYR A 190 -8.56 -22.98 31.67
C TYR A 190 -8.22 -21.62 31.08
N TYR A 191 -8.36 -21.48 29.77
CA TYR A 191 -8.02 -20.27 29.03
C TYR A 191 -9.25 -19.73 28.30
N LYS A 192 -9.33 -18.40 28.21
CA LYS A 192 -10.27 -17.69 27.36
C LYS A 192 -9.52 -16.81 26.37
N ASN A 193 -10.05 -16.72 25.16
CA ASN A 193 -9.58 -15.78 24.16
C ASN A 193 -10.32 -14.45 24.32
N ALA A 194 -9.60 -13.36 24.06
CA ALA A 194 -10.14 -12.02 24.02
C ALA A 194 -9.48 -11.22 22.91
N SER A 195 -10.18 -10.20 22.44
CA SER A 195 -9.65 -9.24 21.48
C SER A 195 -10.08 -7.83 21.86
N THR A 196 -9.29 -6.86 21.43
CA THR A 196 -9.60 -5.44 21.55
C THR A 196 -9.08 -4.72 20.31
N SER A 197 -9.75 -3.63 19.93
CA SER A 197 -9.31 -2.76 18.84
C SER A 197 -8.96 -1.41 19.42
N ILE A 198 -7.78 -0.90 19.09
CA ILE A 198 -7.31 0.42 19.49
C ILE A 198 -7.18 1.25 18.23
N THR A 199 -7.92 2.36 18.15
CA THR A 199 -7.87 3.28 17.01
C THR A 199 -6.91 4.41 17.30
N PHE A 200 -6.05 4.71 16.34
CA PHE A 200 -5.12 5.82 16.39
C PHE A 200 -5.43 6.83 15.27
N PRO A 201 -5.55 8.13 15.60
CA PRO A 201 -5.70 9.17 14.60
C PRO A 201 -4.35 9.43 13.90
N VAL A 202 -4.39 9.67 12.60
CA VAL A 202 -3.25 10.13 11.79
C VAL A 202 -3.73 11.23 10.85
N GLU A 203 -2.83 12.14 10.49
CA GLU A 203 -3.15 13.27 9.61
C GLU A 203 -2.30 13.22 8.35
N ILE A 204 -2.90 13.49 7.19
CA ILE A 204 -2.20 13.72 5.93
C ILE A 204 -2.29 15.21 5.62
N LYS A 205 -1.14 15.86 5.46
CA LYS A 205 -1.05 17.30 5.21
C LYS A 205 -1.67 17.70 3.87
N GLU A 206 -2.22 18.91 3.87
CA GLU A 206 -2.56 19.63 2.64
C GLU A 206 -1.28 19.95 1.89
N SER A 207 -1.26 19.67 0.59
CA SER A 207 -0.11 19.96 -0.27
C SER A 207 -0.53 19.97 -1.73
N PRO A 208 0.16 20.72 -2.60
CA PRO A 208 -0.08 20.63 -4.04
C PRO A 208 0.22 19.21 -4.55
N ASN A 209 -0.59 18.74 -5.49
CA ASN A 209 -0.36 17.46 -6.14
C ASN A 209 -0.75 17.59 -7.61
N PHE A 210 -0.03 16.91 -8.50
CA PHE A 210 -0.18 17.11 -9.93
C PHE A 210 -0.59 15.82 -10.64
N GLU A 211 -1.43 15.96 -11.65
CA GLU A 211 -1.71 14.91 -12.62
C GLU A 211 -1.58 15.45 -14.05
N ILE A 212 -1.30 14.56 -15.00
CA ILE A 212 -1.36 14.88 -16.44
C ILE A 212 -2.76 14.55 -16.93
N THR A 213 -3.53 15.55 -17.32
CA THR A 213 -4.91 15.35 -17.81
C THR A 213 -4.98 15.15 -19.32
N ASP A 214 -4.01 15.65 -20.07
CA ASP A 214 -4.01 15.60 -21.53
C ASP A 214 -2.59 15.76 -22.10
N SER A 215 -2.29 15.04 -23.17
CA SER A 215 -1.06 15.18 -23.95
C SER A 215 -1.39 15.14 -25.43
N ARG A 216 -1.23 16.29 -26.11
CA ARG A 216 -1.58 16.47 -27.52
C ARG A 216 -0.36 16.76 -28.35
N GLY A 217 -0.31 16.11 -29.51
CA GLY A 217 0.78 16.22 -30.46
C GLY A 217 1.23 14.82 -30.88
N ASN A 218 1.88 14.76 -32.02
CA ASN A 218 2.57 13.58 -32.50
C ASN A 218 3.99 13.98 -32.88
N ILE A 219 4.92 13.05 -32.79
CA ILE A 219 6.28 13.27 -33.26
C ILE A 219 6.43 12.60 -34.61
N SER A 220 6.77 13.36 -35.64
CA SER A 220 7.14 12.82 -36.94
C SER A 220 8.60 12.41 -36.93
N ALA A 221 8.90 11.20 -37.41
CA ALA A 221 10.28 10.75 -37.53
C ALA A 221 11.10 11.68 -38.45
N ASP A 222 12.30 12.07 -38.02
CA ASP A 222 13.22 13.01 -38.70
C ASP A 222 12.72 14.47 -38.78
N GLU A 223 11.74 14.84 -37.96
CA GLU A 223 11.25 16.23 -37.86
C GLU A 223 11.06 16.67 -36.39
N GLY A 224 11.35 17.95 -36.13
CA GLY A 224 11.01 18.58 -34.86
C GLY A 224 9.50 18.72 -34.71
N SER A 225 8.95 18.30 -33.58
CA SER A 225 7.51 18.34 -33.29
C SER A 225 7.23 18.91 -31.91
N ILE A 226 6.17 19.73 -31.80
CA ILE A 226 5.75 20.33 -30.53
C ILE A 226 4.67 19.46 -29.89
N ILE A 227 4.85 19.12 -28.62
CA ILE A 227 3.85 18.41 -27.82
C ILE A 227 3.40 19.31 -26.69
N ASN A 228 2.09 19.41 -26.54
CA ASN A 228 1.43 20.12 -25.46
C ASN A 228 1.04 19.12 -24.37
N ILE A 229 1.58 19.31 -23.17
CA ILE A 229 1.26 18.50 -22.01
C ILE A 229 0.53 19.37 -21.00
N THR A 230 -0.62 18.90 -20.57
CA THR A 230 -1.52 19.63 -19.68
C THR A 230 -1.45 19.03 -18.28
N TYR A 231 -1.06 19.87 -17.33
CA TYR A 231 -0.91 19.54 -15.91
C TYR A 231 -2.05 20.16 -15.13
N LYS A 232 -2.67 19.38 -14.23
CA LYS A 232 -3.68 19.86 -13.30
C LYS A 232 -3.17 19.72 -11.88
N ASN A 233 -3.34 20.77 -11.06
CA ASN A 233 -3.16 20.66 -9.61
C ASN A 233 -4.43 20.06 -9.00
N ILE A 234 -4.32 18.82 -8.51
CA ILE A 234 -5.38 18.07 -7.82
C ILE A 234 -5.21 18.09 -6.30
N GLY A 235 -4.19 18.79 -5.80
CA GLY A 235 -3.99 19.01 -4.36
C GLY A 235 -4.80 20.19 -3.82
N GLU A 236 -4.69 20.40 -2.53
CA GLU A 236 -5.50 21.36 -1.77
C GLU A 236 -4.86 22.77 -1.71
N ASN A 237 -3.55 22.86 -1.97
CA ASN A 237 -2.78 24.11 -1.89
C ASN A 237 -2.36 24.63 -3.26
N VAL A 238 -2.09 25.94 -3.35
CA VAL A 238 -1.48 26.55 -4.54
C VAL A 238 -0.02 26.07 -4.66
N ALA A 239 0.40 25.70 -5.86
CA ALA A 239 1.81 25.49 -6.17
C ALA A 239 2.40 26.80 -6.67
N GLU A 240 3.22 27.46 -5.86
CA GLU A 240 3.82 28.75 -6.23
C GLU A 240 5.07 28.56 -7.11
N ASP A 241 5.26 29.44 -8.10
CA ASP A 241 6.39 29.44 -9.06
C ASP A 241 6.70 28.03 -9.62
N ALA A 242 5.64 27.31 -10.01
CA ALA A 242 5.77 25.94 -10.46
C ALA A 242 6.49 25.88 -11.82
N SER A 243 7.40 24.92 -11.96
CA SER A 243 8.14 24.64 -13.18
C SER A 243 8.26 23.14 -13.37
N VAL A 244 7.94 22.66 -14.56
CA VAL A 244 8.01 21.24 -14.90
C VAL A 244 9.33 20.91 -15.57
N LYS A 245 9.94 19.81 -15.15
CA LYS A 245 11.08 19.19 -15.83
C LYS A 245 10.62 17.88 -16.47
N LEU A 246 10.87 17.75 -17.77
CA LEU A 246 10.62 16.54 -18.53
C LEU A 246 11.90 15.70 -18.65
N VAL A 247 11.72 14.38 -18.62
CA VAL A 247 12.76 13.38 -18.85
C VAL A 247 12.27 12.44 -19.94
N VAL A 248 13.07 12.35 -20.99
CA VAL A 248 12.84 11.48 -22.15
C VAL A 248 13.94 10.43 -22.23
N MET A 249 13.63 9.30 -22.83
CA MET A 249 14.59 8.23 -23.10
C MET A 249 14.79 8.08 -24.60
N ASP A 250 15.96 7.54 -25.00
CA ASP A 250 16.23 7.14 -26.37
C ASP A 250 15.06 6.33 -26.96
N PRO A 251 14.62 6.61 -28.19
CA PRO A 251 15.22 7.48 -29.22
C PRO A 251 14.64 8.90 -29.28
N LEU A 252 13.96 9.35 -28.22
CA LEU A 252 13.44 10.72 -28.12
C LEU A 252 14.53 11.67 -27.61
N GLU A 253 14.68 12.79 -28.29
CA GLU A 253 15.59 13.87 -27.94
C GLU A 253 14.81 15.17 -27.73
N MET A 254 15.36 16.06 -26.92
CA MET A 254 14.78 17.38 -26.66
C MET A 254 15.86 18.43 -26.37
N GLU A 255 15.67 19.65 -26.89
CA GLU A 255 16.60 20.76 -26.64
C GLU A 255 16.34 21.43 -25.29
N HIS A 256 15.07 21.63 -24.93
CA HIS A 256 14.66 22.28 -23.69
C HIS A 256 13.73 21.39 -22.88
N SER A 257 14.22 20.90 -21.74
CA SER A 257 13.50 19.98 -20.86
C SER A 257 12.74 20.64 -19.72
N ILE A 258 12.75 21.97 -19.63
CA ILE A 258 12.11 22.72 -18.54
C ILE A 258 11.12 23.73 -19.11
N ALA A 259 9.92 23.78 -18.53
CA ALA A 259 8.91 24.79 -18.84
C ALA A 259 8.31 25.34 -17.54
N THR A 260 8.05 26.65 -17.50
CA THR A 260 7.42 27.33 -16.37
C THR A 260 5.91 27.21 -16.46
N LEU A 261 5.27 26.84 -15.35
CA LEU A 261 3.81 26.79 -15.18
C LEU A 261 3.28 28.03 -14.43
N GLY A 262 4.13 28.68 -13.63
CA GLY A 262 3.73 29.81 -12.79
C GLY A 262 2.99 29.34 -11.53
N ASP A 263 2.14 30.18 -10.97
CA ASP A 263 1.33 29.80 -9.81
C ASP A 263 0.12 28.95 -10.26
N VAL A 264 -0.01 27.74 -9.75
CA VAL A 264 -1.07 26.80 -10.14
C VAL A 264 -1.98 26.52 -8.94
N LYS A 265 -3.19 27.09 -8.95
CA LYS A 265 -4.18 26.93 -7.87
C LYS A 265 -4.77 25.52 -7.83
N PRO A 266 -5.40 25.14 -6.70
CA PRO A 266 -6.22 23.93 -6.66
C PRO A 266 -7.23 23.89 -7.81
N ASP A 267 -7.34 22.73 -8.45
CA ASP A 267 -8.14 22.47 -9.65
C ASP A 267 -7.75 23.24 -10.93
N GLU A 268 -6.73 24.10 -10.88
CA GLU A 268 -6.24 24.82 -12.05
C GLU A 268 -5.46 23.90 -12.98
N THR A 269 -5.59 24.18 -14.28
CA THR A 269 -4.98 23.40 -15.35
C THR A 269 -4.10 24.30 -16.21
N VAL A 270 -2.84 23.92 -16.38
CA VAL A 270 -1.84 24.69 -17.14
C VAL A 270 -1.18 23.78 -18.19
N THR A 271 -1.02 24.29 -19.41
CA THR A 271 -0.41 23.55 -20.52
C THR A 271 1.01 24.05 -20.77
N ALA A 272 1.97 23.14 -20.77
CA ALA A 272 3.34 23.38 -21.20
C ALA A 272 3.59 22.78 -22.59
N SER A 273 4.35 23.49 -23.40
CA SER A 273 4.75 23.06 -24.75
C SER A 273 6.22 22.66 -24.76
N PHE A 274 6.53 21.51 -25.33
CA PHE A 274 7.88 20.98 -25.45
C PHE A 274 8.17 20.60 -26.89
N GLU A 275 9.38 20.91 -27.35
CA GLU A 275 9.86 20.52 -28.69
C GLU A 275 10.68 19.23 -28.59
N PHE A 276 10.30 18.25 -29.41
CA PHE A 276 10.92 16.93 -29.48
C PHE A 276 11.50 16.70 -30.86
N SER A 277 12.59 15.95 -30.91
CA SER A 277 13.17 15.40 -32.14
C SER A 277 13.44 13.91 -31.98
N THR A 278 13.56 13.20 -33.09
CA THR A 278 13.92 11.78 -33.11
C THR A 278 14.93 11.50 -34.22
N GLY A 279 15.68 10.40 -34.08
CA GLY A 279 16.45 9.85 -35.19
C GLY A 279 15.55 9.34 -36.34
N ARG A 280 16.15 9.20 -37.54
CA ARG A 280 15.49 8.66 -38.76
C ARG A 280 14.99 7.22 -38.62
N ASP A 281 15.64 6.43 -37.78
CA ASP A 281 15.35 5.00 -37.59
C ASP A 281 14.43 4.73 -36.39
N VAL A 282 13.74 5.76 -35.87
CA VAL A 282 12.79 5.58 -34.76
C VAL A 282 11.66 4.64 -35.18
N ILE A 283 11.35 3.67 -34.32
CA ILE A 283 10.24 2.75 -34.54
C ILE A 283 8.94 3.51 -34.20
N PRO A 284 7.96 3.64 -35.13
CA PRO A 284 6.68 4.27 -34.83
C PRO A 284 5.92 3.48 -33.77
N LYS A 285 5.68 4.10 -32.61
CA LYS A 285 4.91 3.56 -31.48
C LYS A 285 4.67 4.65 -30.44
N ASN A 286 3.98 4.29 -29.37
CA ASN A 286 3.87 5.12 -28.18
C ASN A 286 5.12 4.98 -27.30
N TYR A 287 5.78 6.10 -27.03
CA TYR A 287 6.90 6.20 -26.10
C TYR A 287 6.44 6.82 -24.78
N SER A 288 6.98 6.32 -23.67
CA SER A 288 6.69 6.88 -22.35
C SER A 288 7.58 8.09 -22.12
N ILE A 289 7.01 9.14 -21.58
CA ILE A 289 7.72 10.32 -21.09
C ILE A 289 7.41 10.49 -19.60
N SER A 290 8.38 11.01 -18.85
CA SER A 290 8.25 11.24 -17.43
C SER A 290 8.50 12.71 -17.12
N SER A 291 7.75 13.27 -16.18
CA SER A 291 7.93 14.65 -15.71
C SER A 291 7.87 14.73 -14.20
N SER A 292 8.50 15.77 -13.66
CA SER A 292 8.38 16.17 -12.25
C SER A 292 8.17 17.68 -12.19
N VAL A 293 7.20 18.13 -11.41
CA VAL A 293 6.95 19.55 -11.18
C VAL A 293 7.71 19.98 -9.94
N LYS A 294 8.58 20.98 -10.07
CA LYS A 294 9.19 21.70 -8.96
C LYS A 294 8.27 22.87 -8.62
N TYR A 295 7.97 23.10 -7.35
CA TYR A 295 7.16 24.22 -6.89
C TYR A 295 7.61 24.70 -5.51
N PHE A 296 7.06 25.81 -5.05
CA PHE A 296 7.20 26.28 -3.69
C PHE A 296 5.90 26.10 -2.91
N ASP A 297 6.03 25.74 -1.63
CA ASP A 297 4.97 25.74 -0.64
C ASP A 297 5.47 26.29 0.71
N ASP A 298 4.66 26.18 1.76
CA ASP A 298 4.96 26.67 3.11
C ASP A 298 6.24 26.06 3.73
N GLU A 299 6.70 24.93 3.22
CA GLU A 299 7.91 24.23 3.69
C GLU A 299 9.15 24.52 2.81
N GLY A 300 8.96 25.20 1.67
CA GLY A 300 10.02 25.65 0.78
C GLY A 300 9.94 25.00 -0.60
N ILE A 301 11.08 24.59 -1.14
CA ILE A 301 11.14 23.98 -2.48
C ILE A 301 10.73 22.51 -2.38
N GLN A 302 9.68 22.15 -3.11
CA GLN A 302 9.18 20.79 -3.21
C GLN A 302 9.19 20.27 -4.65
N TYR A 303 9.01 18.96 -4.76
CA TYR A 303 8.92 18.24 -6.02
C TYR A 303 7.70 17.33 -6.01
N SER A 304 6.95 17.32 -7.12
CA SER A 304 5.88 16.36 -7.31
C SER A 304 6.43 14.94 -7.44
N ASN A 305 5.54 13.99 -7.26
CA ASN A 305 5.74 12.62 -7.72
C ASN A 305 6.01 12.58 -9.24
N VAL A 306 6.64 11.51 -9.71
CA VAL A 306 6.93 11.33 -11.14
C VAL A 306 5.62 11.11 -11.90
N LEU A 307 5.32 12.02 -12.82
CA LEU A 307 4.15 11.98 -13.68
C LEU A 307 4.55 11.35 -15.01
N SER A 308 3.81 10.33 -15.46
CA SER A 308 4.11 9.64 -16.71
C SER A 308 2.97 9.81 -17.72
N SER A 309 3.33 10.09 -18.97
CA SER A 309 2.41 10.10 -20.10
C SER A 309 2.99 9.37 -21.30
N LYS A 310 2.17 9.14 -22.33
CA LYS A 310 2.57 8.49 -23.58
C LYS A 310 2.46 9.47 -24.73
N VAL A 311 3.47 9.46 -25.58
CA VAL A 311 3.54 10.25 -26.81
C VAL A 311 3.60 9.31 -28.00
N GLU A 312 2.79 9.59 -29.02
CA GLU A 312 2.77 8.84 -30.26
C GLU A 312 3.82 9.35 -31.25
N VAL A 313 4.68 8.45 -31.73
CA VAL A 313 5.62 8.70 -32.83
C VAL A 313 5.06 8.10 -34.11
N LEU A 314 4.93 8.94 -35.14
CA LEU A 314 4.43 8.56 -36.45
C LEU A 314 5.57 8.25 -37.44
N PRO A 315 5.30 7.45 -38.48
CA PRO A 315 6.26 7.21 -39.56
C PRO A 315 6.66 8.52 -40.26
N SER A 316 7.89 8.57 -40.79
CA SER A 316 8.30 9.66 -41.68
C SER A 316 7.69 9.44 -43.07
N ASP A 317 6.91 10.40 -43.56
CA ASP A 317 6.32 10.37 -44.91
C ASP A 317 7.34 10.74 -46.03
N LYS A 318 8.63 10.94 -45.70
CA LYS A 318 9.66 11.41 -46.64
C LYS A 318 10.36 10.31 -47.42
N TRP A 319 9.59 9.45 -48.09
CA TRP A 319 10.10 8.75 -49.27
C TRP A 319 9.48 9.42 -50.49
N MET A 320 10.34 9.98 -51.34
CA MET A 320 10.03 10.57 -52.66
C MET A 320 8.66 10.12 -53.16
N SER A 321 7.67 11.03 -53.18
CA SER A 321 6.29 10.70 -53.56
C SER A 321 6.31 9.76 -54.76
N LEU A 322 5.53 8.67 -54.75
CA LEU A 322 5.45 7.74 -55.87
C LEU A 322 5.23 8.47 -57.21
N SER A 323 4.57 9.62 -57.17
CA SER A 323 4.44 10.53 -58.32
C SER A 323 5.77 11.08 -58.83
N THR A 324 6.65 11.56 -57.95
CA THR A 324 7.99 12.06 -58.30
C THR A 324 8.93 10.95 -58.77
N LEU A 325 8.84 9.76 -58.18
CA LEU A 325 9.59 8.58 -58.65
C LEU A 325 9.10 8.12 -60.03
N ALA A 326 7.77 8.08 -60.24
CA ALA A 326 7.17 7.75 -61.53
C ALA A 326 7.56 8.78 -62.60
N LEU A 327 7.57 10.09 -62.26
CA LEU A 327 8.02 11.14 -63.17
C LEU A 327 9.50 10.99 -63.57
N LEU A 328 10.38 10.62 -62.62
CA LEU A 328 11.79 10.33 -62.93
C LEU A 328 11.95 9.12 -63.84
N ILE A 329 11.19 8.04 -63.61
CA ILE A 329 11.20 6.85 -64.46
C ILE A 329 10.69 7.18 -65.86
N ILE A 330 9.58 7.91 -65.97
CA ILE A 330 9.02 8.36 -67.27
C ILE A 330 10.02 9.25 -68.00
N MET A 331 10.67 10.18 -67.30
CA MET A 331 11.68 11.06 -67.89
C MET A 331 12.88 10.26 -68.43
N LEU A 332 13.37 9.26 -67.69
CA LEU A 332 14.44 8.37 -68.15
C LEU A 332 14.02 7.54 -69.37
N LEU A 333 12.78 7.05 -69.40
CA LEU A 333 12.20 6.35 -70.54
C LEU A 333 12.12 7.23 -71.80
N ILE A 334 11.70 8.49 -71.63
CA ILE A 334 11.64 9.46 -72.73
C ILE A 334 13.05 9.74 -73.27
N ILE A 335 14.03 9.97 -72.39
CA ILE A 335 15.43 10.19 -72.79
C ILE A 335 15.98 8.98 -73.55
N TYR A 336 15.69 7.76 -73.07
CA TYR A 336 16.10 6.53 -73.75
C TYR A 336 15.47 6.41 -75.15
N LEU A 337 14.17 6.65 -75.28
CA LEU A 337 13.47 6.58 -76.57
C LEU A 337 13.96 7.64 -77.57
N ILE A 338 14.26 8.85 -77.10
CA ILE A 338 14.87 9.90 -77.93
C ILE A 338 16.29 9.48 -78.36
N GLY A 339 17.09 8.93 -77.44
CA GLY A 339 18.42 8.43 -77.76
C GLY A 339 18.41 7.29 -78.77
N ASP A 340 17.50 6.33 -78.62
CA ASP A 340 17.35 5.18 -79.51
C ASP A 340 16.85 5.60 -80.91
N THR A 341 15.86 6.49 -81.00
CA THR A 341 15.40 7.03 -82.29
C THR A 341 16.47 7.85 -83.01
N VAL A 342 17.29 8.63 -82.28
CA VAL A 342 18.43 9.34 -82.87
C VAL A 342 19.52 8.35 -83.34
N LYS A 343 19.79 7.29 -82.59
CA LYS A 343 20.75 6.23 -82.95
C LYS A 343 20.29 5.46 -84.20
N ASN A 344 19.02 5.07 -84.27
CA ASN A 344 18.44 4.40 -85.44
C ASN A 344 18.38 5.31 -86.68
N LYS A 345 18.09 6.60 -86.52
CA LYS A 345 18.19 7.57 -87.65
C LYS A 345 19.62 7.76 -88.15
N ARG A 346 20.63 7.62 -87.28
CA ARG A 346 22.04 7.67 -87.67
C ARG A 346 22.47 6.43 -88.43
N ASN A 347 22.01 5.25 -88.03
CA ASN A 347 22.33 3.99 -88.71
C ASN A 347 21.62 3.84 -90.07
N ASN A 348 20.41 4.39 -90.25
CA ASN A 348 19.68 4.35 -91.53
C ASN A 348 20.14 5.39 -92.58
N LYS A 349 21.09 6.28 -92.25
CA LYS A 349 21.70 7.23 -93.21
C LYS A 349 23.07 6.77 -93.72
N GLY A 350 23.46 5.53 -93.43
CA GLY A 350 24.68 4.89 -93.90
C GLY A 350 24.41 3.65 -94.75
N VAL A 351 23.57 3.79 -95.79
CA VAL A 351 23.53 2.94 -96.99
C VAL A 351 23.29 3.85 -98.19
#